data_AF-A0A6J4P211-F1
#
_entry.id   AF-A0A6J4P211-F1
#
_cell.length_a   1.000
_cell.length_b   1.000
_cell.length_c   1.000
_cell.angle_alpha   90.00
_cell.angle_beta   90.00
_cell.angle_gamma   90.00
#
_symmetry.space_group_name_H-M   'P 1'
#
loop_
_entity.id
_entity.type
_entity.pdbx_description
1 polymer ?
#
loop_
_entity_poly.entity_id
_entity_poly.type
_entity_poly.pdbx_seq_one_letter_code
_entity_poly.pdbx_strand_id
1 'polypeptide(L)'
;MRHGVRFQVGGRRLVGGATLVVFLALPAAAQAGRLVVTGHDAESHCAREEVVERRPAACAFVATSVNWVRAKAPDPNKPVLILDRGNLDFKKSVDRMVARGASVPYQVVDPRSSAFATLPINTATYSAVLIASSKDETSDESAPDLDEFNSTPDNNAINARAADIRAFFNAGGGLDVMSGGAAARANSARYYGFLKITRGGGTVTTPFKLRSPGRAIGWQDARENPGELDQINCCNTHVSFEPPAPESALKIAEADSAGRAITLVAETNDLATIEEPPTTAQAVFAGAPGVSPVGGGARGTATTGTTKAVCVPRKALKVSLRRPRGVRFAKLVIYVNGRKKRTVSGKTLGTKARTRAVRIRLSPTRTSKLRMVVTTSSGRKLTYRRTYKPCSTRR
;
A
#
# COMPACT_ATOMS: atom_id res chain seq x y z
N MET A 1 -8.08 -38.68 72.10
CA MET A 1 -8.29 -37.34 72.71
C MET A 1 -8.47 -36.35 71.57
N ARG A 2 -9.71 -35.99 71.21
CA ARG A 2 -10.39 -34.71 71.55
C ARG A 2 -9.47 -33.51 71.29
N HIS A 3 -9.75 -32.58 70.36
CA HIS A 3 -10.95 -31.75 70.32
C HIS A 3 -11.31 -31.28 68.90
N GLY A 4 -12.59 -31.35 68.56
CA GLY A 4 -13.19 -30.65 67.43
C GLY A 4 -13.70 -29.28 67.86
N VAL A 5 -13.61 -28.31 66.95
CA VAL A 5 -14.21 -26.98 67.10
C VAL A 5 -15.19 -26.79 65.95
N ARG A 6 -16.49 -26.78 66.28
CA ARG A 6 -17.58 -26.37 65.38
C ARG A 6 -17.83 -24.89 65.59
N PHE A 7 -17.67 -24.08 64.55
CA PHE A 7 -18.18 -22.72 64.51
C PHE A 7 -19.52 -22.69 63.78
N GLN A 8 -20.54 -22.24 64.50
CA GLN A 8 -21.90 -22.02 64.02
C GLN A 8 -22.06 -20.51 63.84
N VAL A 9 -22.16 -20.02 62.60
CA VAL A 9 -22.40 -18.61 62.31
C VAL A 9 -23.77 -18.47 61.66
N GLY A 10 -24.63 -17.71 62.35
CA GLY A 10 -26.04 -17.55 62.05
C GLY A 10 -26.33 -16.78 60.76
N GLY A 11 -27.44 -17.16 60.13
CA GLY A 11 -27.97 -16.51 58.95
C GLY A 11 -28.54 -15.13 59.25
N ARG A 12 -28.11 -14.14 58.47
CA ARG A 12 -28.85 -12.90 58.24
C ARG A 12 -29.26 -12.86 56.77
N ARG A 13 -30.58 -12.98 56.52
CA ARG A 13 -31.17 -12.72 55.21
C ARG A 13 -31.14 -11.21 54.97
N LEU A 14 -30.13 -10.74 54.25
CA LEU A 14 -30.11 -9.39 53.67
C LEU A 14 -30.93 -9.42 52.38
N VAL A 15 -32.08 -8.75 52.37
CA VAL A 15 -32.82 -8.38 51.16
C VAL A 15 -32.01 -7.27 50.49
N GLY A 16 -31.01 -7.67 49.70
CA GLY A 16 -30.17 -6.77 48.92
C GLY A 16 -30.92 -6.30 47.68
N GLY A 17 -31.29 -5.03 47.64
CA GLY A 17 -31.83 -4.38 46.44
C GLY A 17 -30.84 -4.49 45.29
N ALA A 18 -31.26 -5.08 44.18
CA ALA A 18 -30.47 -5.17 42.96
C ALA A 18 -30.25 -3.77 42.38
N THR A 19 -29.11 -3.14 42.69
CA THR A 19 -28.65 -1.96 41.98
C THR A 19 -28.19 -2.41 40.59
N LEU A 20 -29.03 -2.19 39.59
CA LEU A 20 -28.71 -2.41 38.19
C LEU A 20 -27.63 -1.39 37.78
N VAL A 21 -26.35 -1.75 37.95
CA VAL A 21 -25.23 -1.00 37.39
C VAL A 21 -25.25 -1.21 35.88
N VAL A 22 -25.93 -0.31 35.17
CA VAL A 22 -25.84 -0.22 33.71
C VAL A 22 -24.41 0.26 33.40
N PHE A 23 -23.50 -0.68 33.16
CA PHE A 23 -22.22 -0.38 32.55
C PHE A 23 -22.52 0.16 31.15
N LEU A 24 -22.45 1.48 31.00
CA LEU A 24 -22.36 2.12 29.69
C LEU A 24 -21.13 1.54 29.00
N ALA A 25 -21.35 0.58 28.11
CA ALA A 25 -20.32 0.05 27.24
C ALA A 25 -19.87 1.21 26.33
N LEU A 26 -18.87 1.96 26.78
CA LEU A 26 -18.22 2.95 25.95
C LEU A 26 -17.68 2.20 24.72
N PRO A 27 -17.98 2.68 23.50
CA PRO A 27 -17.46 2.03 22.30
C PRO A 27 -15.95 1.98 22.44
N ALA A 28 -15.38 0.77 22.42
CA ALA A 28 -13.95 0.59 22.44
C ALA A 28 -13.36 1.46 21.33
N ALA A 29 -12.49 2.41 21.70
CA ALA A 29 -11.88 3.30 20.73
C ALA A 29 -11.23 2.44 19.64
N ALA A 30 -11.66 2.61 18.40
CA ALA A 30 -11.12 1.85 17.27
C ALA A 30 -9.60 2.00 17.26
N GLN A 31 -8.89 0.89 17.47
CA GLN A 31 -7.44 0.89 17.52
C GLN A 31 -6.90 0.99 16.09
N ALA A 32 -5.84 1.78 15.92
CA ALA A 32 -5.19 1.93 14.63
C ALA A 32 -4.51 0.62 14.24
N GLY A 33 -4.88 0.07 13.09
CA GLY A 33 -4.14 -1.02 12.47
C GLY A 33 -2.74 -0.54 12.08
N ARG A 34 -1.77 -1.46 12.10
CA ARG A 34 -0.39 -1.23 11.68
C ARG A 34 -0.09 -2.01 10.41
N LEU A 35 0.50 -1.33 9.43
CA LEU A 35 0.89 -1.92 8.15
C LEU A 35 2.39 -1.79 7.97
N VAL A 36 3.03 -2.90 7.64
CA VAL A 36 4.32 -2.94 6.94
C VAL A 36 4.08 -3.51 5.54
N VAL A 37 4.61 -2.84 4.53
CA VAL A 37 4.71 -3.40 3.17
C VAL A 37 6.10 -3.12 2.64
N THR A 38 6.79 -4.17 2.21
CA THR A 38 8.18 -4.09 1.81
C THR A 38 8.43 -4.74 0.45
N GLY A 39 9.49 -4.29 -0.20
CA GLY A 39 10.04 -4.93 -1.40
C GLY A 39 11.12 -5.97 -1.11
N HIS A 40 11.44 -6.18 0.18
CA HIS A 40 12.32 -7.24 0.67
C HIS A 40 11.58 -8.58 0.76
N ASP A 41 12.30 -9.65 0.48
CA ASP A 41 11.95 -11.04 0.79
C ASP A 41 12.70 -11.50 2.06
N ALA A 42 12.67 -10.67 3.10
CA ALA A 42 13.43 -10.89 4.33
C ALA A 42 13.06 -12.21 5.03
N GLU A 43 11.83 -12.70 4.84
CA GLU A 43 11.38 -14.01 5.30
C GLU A 43 11.98 -15.16 4.48
N SER A 44 12.15 -15.02 3.17
CA SER A 44 12.89 -16.00 2.35
C SER A 44 14.34 -16.11 2.86
N HIS A 45 15.00 -14.98 3.04
CA HIS A 45 16.37 -14.95 3.57
C HIS A 45 16.49 -15.35 5.05
N CYS A 46 15.45 -15.11 5.85
CA CYS A 46 15.42 -15.59 7.22
C CYS A 46 15.16 -17.10 7.29
N ALA A 47 14.36 -17.68 6.39
CA ALA A 47 14.00 -19.09 6.39
C ALA A 47 15.08 -20.00 5.82
N ARG A 48 15.82 -19.52 4.81
CA ARG A 48 16.81 -20.31 4.10
C ARG A 48 18.09 -20.45 4.90
N GLU A 49 18.85 -21.50 4.61
CA GLU A 49 20.15 -21.72 5.23
C GLU A 49 21.30 -20.99 4.51
N GLU A 50 20.99 -20.16 3.53
CA GLU A 50 22.01 -19.50 2.73
C GLU A 50 22.65 -18.32 3.47
N VAL A 51 23.98 -18.23 3.32
CA VAL A 51 24.92 -17.25 3.88
C VAL A 51 24.65 -16.88 5.34
N VAL A 52 25.29 -17.63 6.25
CA VAL A 52 25.22 -17.47 7.73
C VAL A 52 25.36 -16.01 8.18
N GLU A 53 26.13 -15.19 7.46
CA GLU A 53 26.36 -13.78 7.80
C GLU A 53 25.14 -12.87 7.61
N ARG A 54 24.26 -13.14 6.63
CA ARG A 54 23.10 -12.26 6.32
C ARG A 54 21.83 -12.65 7.07
N ARG A 55 21.72 -13.91 7.47
CA ARG A 55 20.55 -14.48 8.15
C ARG A 55 20.17 -13.76 9.46
N PRO A 56 21.10 -13.37 10.35
CA PRO A 56 20.74 -12.69 11.59
C PRO A 56 19.96 -11.39 11.34
N ALA A 57 20.38 -10.63 10.33
CA ALA A 57 19.78 -9.36 9.97
C ALA A 57 18.38 -9.53 9.35
N ALA A 58 18.20 -10.47 8.42
CA ALA A 58 16.89 -10.77 7.82
C ALA A 58 15.88 -11.27 8.86
N CYS A 59 16.30 -12.19 9.74
CA CYS A 59 15.42 -12.66 10.82
C CYS A 59 15.10 -11.56 11.84
N ALA A 60 16.04 -10.65 12.12
CA ALA A 60 15.77 -9.53 13.00
C ALA A 60 14.82 -8.50 12.37
N PHE A 61 14.88 -8.30 11.04
CA PHE A 61 13.89 -7.51 10.30
C PHE A 61 12.48 -8.11 10.45
N VAL A 62 12.32 -9.41 10.14
CA VAL A 62 11.03 -10.12 10.25
C VAL A 62 10.52 -10.07 11.70
N ALA A 63 11.39 -10.32 12.68
CA ALA A 63 11.01 -10.26 14.09
C ALA A 63 10.49 -8.89 14.51
N THR A 64 11.19 -7.83 14.12
CA THR A 64 10.81 -6.45 14.43
C THR A 64 9.49 -6.10 13.75
N SER A 65 9.33 -6.46 12.47
CA SER A 65 8.13 -6.20 11.68
C SER A 65 6.89 -6.88 12.27
N VAL A 66 6.96 -8.19 12.47
CA VAL A 66 5.86 -9.02 13.02
C VAL A 66 5.45 -8.52 14.40
N ASN A 67 6.40 -8.26 15.29
CA ASN A 67 6.11 -7.72 16.62
C ASN A 67 5.48 -6.34 16.55
N TRP A 68 5.94 -5.47 15.65
CA TRP A 68 5.40 -4.13 15.52
C TRP A 68 3.95 -4.14 15.01
N VAL A 69 3.64 -4.90 13.96
CA VAL A 69 2.30 -4.91 13.36
C VAL A 69 1.26 -5.51 14.31
N ARG A 70 1.62 -6.53 15.09
CA ARG A 70 0.69 -7.21 16.00
C ARG A 70 0.46 -6.47 17.32
N ALA A 71 1.40 -5.62 17.74
CA ALA A 71 1.35 -4.93 19.03
C ALA A 71 0.18 -3.93 19.20
N LYS A 72 -0.54 -3.58 18.11
CA LYS A 72 -1.74 -2.72 18.14
C LYS A 72 -3.04 -3.48 17.92
N ALA A 73 -2.99 -4.81 17.79
CA ALA A 73 -4.21 -5.60 17.77
C ALA A 73 -4.94 -5.48 19.11
N PRO A 74 -6.29 -5.63 19.13
CA PRO A 74 -7.05 -5.68 20.38
C PRO A 74 -6.51 -6.69 21.40
N ASP A 75 -5.98 -7.83 20.93
CA ASP A 75 -5.21 -8.78 21.71
C ASP A 75 -3.95 -9.21 20.91
N PRO A 76 -2.77 -8.63 21.22
CA PRO A 76 -1.51 -8.96 20.54
C PRO A 76 -1.04 -10.41 20.72
N ASN A 77 -1.59 -11.15 21.69
CA ASN A 77 -1.22 -12.55 21.96
C ASN A 77 -2.00 -13.54 21.08
N LYS A 78 -3.01 -13.09 20.33
CA LYS A 78 -3.72 -13.94 19.36
C LYS A 78 -2.79 -14.45 18.26
N PRO A 79 -3.11 -15.60 17.65
CA PRO A 79 -2.38 -16.10 16.49
C PRO A 79 -2.18 -15.06 15.39
N VAL A 80 -1.08 -15.14 14.63
CA VAL A 80 -1.01 -14.50 13.31
C VAL A 80 -1.56 -15.45 12.24
N LEU A 81 -2.26 -14.92 11.25
CA LEU A 81 -2.62 -15.65 10.03
C LEU A 81 -1.49 -15.49 9.01
N ILE A 82 -0.82 -16.57 8.64
CA ILE A 82 0.26 -16.56 7.65
C ILE A 82 -0.31 -17.05 6.32
N LEU A 83 -0.29 -16.20 5.31
CA LEU A 83 -0.65 -16.50 3.93
C LEU A 83 0.61 -16.85 3.16
N ASP A 84 0.83 -18.15 3.00
CA ASP A 84 2.10 -18.73 2.57
C ASP A 84 1.83 -20.12 1.95
N ARG A 85 2.67 -20.53 1.01
CA ARG A 85 2.53 -21.77 0.23
C ARG A 85 3.93 -22.24 -0.19
N GLY A 86 4.04 -23.39 -0.84
CA GLY A 86 5.33 -23.86 -1.34
C GLY A 86 6.30 -24.21 -0.21
N ASN A 87 7.41 -23.45 -0.11
CA ASN A 87 8.46 -23.72 0.86
C ASN A 87 8.13 -23.22 2.27
N LEU A 88 7.08 -22.42 2.42
CA LEU A 88 6.64 -21.89 3.71
C LEU A 88 7.73 -21.05 4.38
N ASP A 89 8.43 -20.18 3.63
CA ASP A 89 9.55 -19.42 4.17
C ASP A 89 9.08 -18.42 5.24
N PHE A 90 7.88 -17.86 5.15
CA PHE A 90 7.35 -17.03 6.23
C PHE A 90 7.10 -17.87 7.50
N LYS A 91 6.46 -19.04 7.38
CA LYS A 91 6.31 -19.95 8.54
C LYS A 91 7.66 -20.26 9.19
N LYS A 92 8.65 -20.70 8.40
CA LYS A 92 10.00 -21.05 8.89
C LYS A 92 10.68 -19.85 9.55
N SER A 93 10.46 -18.64 9.04
CA SER A 93 10.97 -17.41 9.65
C SER A 93 10.37 -17.14 11.02
N VAL A 94 9.05 -17.32 11.16
CA VAL A 94 8.38 -17.21 12.46
C VAL A 94 8.86 -18.29 13.43
N ASP A 95 9.05 -19.54 12.98
CA ASP A 95 9.63 -20.60 13.81
C ASP A 95 11.03 -20.23 14.33
N ARG A 96 11.87 -19.63 13.47
CA ARG A 96 13.19 -19.13 13.86
C ARG A 96 13.13 -17.97 14.85
N MET A 97 12.11 -17.10 14.77
CA MET A 97 11.85 -16.09 15.80
C MET A 97 11.49 -16.74 17.13
N VAL A 98 10.61 -17.76 17.11
CA VAL A 98 10.16 -18.48 18.31
C VAL A 98 11.31 -19.20 18.99
N ALA A 99 12.19 -19.84 18.22
CA ALA A 99 13.41 -20.47 18.75
C ALA A 99 14.36 -19.48 19.46
N ARG A 100 14.21 -18.17 19.22
CA ARG A 100 14.97 -17.09 19.89
C ARG A 100 14.20 -16.46 21.06
N GLY A 101 13.15 -17.10 21.54
CA GLY A 101 12.38 -16.69 22.72
C GLY A 101 11.12 -15.88 22.43
N ALA A 102 10.72 -15.71 21.16
CA ALA A 102 9.42 -15.14 20.84
C ALA A 102 8.27 -16.14 21.08
N SER A 103 7.08 -15.66 21.44
CA SER A 103 5.85 -16.47 21.44
C SER A 103 4.88 -15.88 20.43
N VAL A 104 4.89 -16.44 19.22
CA VAL A 104 4.01 -16.01 18.13
C VAL A 104 3.21 -17.23 17.69
N PRO A 105 2.03 -17.49 18.30
CA PRO A 105 1.14 -18.51 17.77
C PRO A 105 0.76 -18.12 16.34
N TYR A 106 0.60 -19.10 15.46
CA TYR A 106 0.27 -18.83 14.06
C TYR A 106 -0.64 -19.91 13.46
N GLN A 107 -1.34 -19.54 12.38
CA GLN A 107 -2.04 -20.45 11.50
C GLN A 107 -1.56 -20.18 10.07
N VAL A 108 -1.05 -21.20 9.39
CA VAL A 108 -0.65 -21.10 7.98
C VAL A 108 -1.81 -21.52 7.09
N VAL A 109 -2.09 -20.74 6.06
CA VAL A 109 -3.16 -20.99 5.10
C VAL A 109 -2.68 -20.71 3.68
N ASP A 110 -2.82 -21.71 2.81
CA ASP A 110 -2.60 -21.55 1.37
C ASP A 110 -3.69 -20.63 0.78
N PRO A 111 -3.33 -19.49 0.15
CA PRO A 111 -4.30 -18.57 -0.44
C PRO A 111 -5.18 -19.19 -1.54
N ARG A 112 -4.78 -20.28 -2.19
CA ARG A 112 -5.58 -20.97 -3.22
C ARG A 112 -6.57 -21.98 -2.64
N SER A 113 -6.43 -22.30 -1.36
CA SER A 113 -7.28 -23.31 -0.74
C SER A 113 -8.72 -22.83 -0.60
N SER A 114 -9.67 -23.77 -0.68
CA SER A 114 -11.08 -23.49 -0.37
C SER A 114 -11.26 -23.05 1.09
N ALA A 115 -10.37 -23.50 1.99
CA ALA A 115 -10.31 -23.05 3.38
C ALA A 115 -10.04 -21.54 3.46
N PHE A 116 -9.06 -21.01 2.70
CA PHE A 116 -8.84 -19.58 2.64
C PHE A 116 -10.05 -18.82 2.10
N ALA A 117 -10.76 -19.34 1.11
CA ALA A 117 -11.89 -18.62 0.52
C ALA A 117 -13.02 -18.31 1.53
N THR A 118 -13.19 -19.14 2.56
CA THR A 118 -14.25 -19.01 3.57
C THR A 118 -13.75 -18.66 4.97
N LEU A 119 -12.43 -18.63 5.19
CA LEU A 119 -11.83 -18.35 6.50
C LEU A 119 -12.23 -16.97 7.02
N PRO A 120 -12.83 -16.85 8.22
CA PRO A 120 -13.07 -15.55 8.85
C PRO A 120 -11.76 -14.86 9.23
N ILE A 121 -11.47 -13.71 8.62
CA ILE A 121 -10.30 -12.88 8.94
C ILE A 121 -10.75 -11.76 9.87
N ASN A 122 -10.57 -11.92 11.19
CA ASN A 122 -11.04 -10.97 12.19
C ASN A 122 -10.09 -10.90 13.41
N THR A 123 -10.21 -9.83 14.19
CA THR A 123 -9.35 -9.56 15.36
C THR A 123 -9.72 -10.34 16.62
N ALA A 124 -10.85 -11.06 16.62
CA ALA A 124 -11.15 -12.01 17.69
C ALA A 124 -10.29 -13.28 17.58
N THR A 125 -9.90 -13.66 16.35
CA THR A 125 -9.06 -14.83 16.07
C THR A 125 -7.60 -14.48 15.87
N TYR A 126 -7.28 -13.38 15.17
CA TYR A 126 -5.90 -13.07 14.77
C TYR A 126 -5.42 -11.70 15.25
N SER A 127 -4.12 -11.59 15.55
CA SER A 127 -3.46 -10.30 15.84
C SER A 127 -2.88 -9.63 14.60
N ALA A 128 -2.45 -10.41 13.60
CA ALA A 128 -1.96 -9.90 12.34
C ALA A 128 -2.21 -10.89 11.19
N VAL A 129 -2.18 -10.39 9.95
CA VAL A 129 -2.04 -11.18 8.72
C VAL A 129 -0.65 -10.93 8.14
N LEU A 130 0.11 -12.00 7.96
CA LEU A 130 1.45 -12.00 7.38
C LEU A 130 1.37 -12.61 5.97
N ILE A 131 1.90 -11.92 4.96
CA ILE A 131 1.79 -12.33 3.56
C ILE A 131 3.20 -12.53 3.00
N ALA A 132 3.51 -13.76 2.58
CA ALA A 132 4.83 -14.16 2.07
C ALA A 132 5.17 -13.53 0.73
N SER A 133 6.46 -13.55 0.38
CA SER A 133 6.92 -13.00 -0.88
C SER A 133 6.47 -13.82 -2.07
N SER A 134 6.39 -13.16 -3.22
CA SER A 134 6.26 -13.81 -4.50
C SER A 134 7.56 -14.02 -5.22
N LYS A 135 7.58 -15.03 -6.11
CA LYS A 135 8.76 -15.35 -6.91
C LYS A 135 9.28 -14.14 -7.67
N ASP A 136 10.59 -13.90 -7.61
CA ASP A 136 11.20 -12.81 -8.36
C ASP A 136 11.75 -13.22 -9.72
N GLU A 137 12.42 -14.36 -9.85
CA GLU A 137 13.10 -14.75 -11.10
C GLU A 137 12.93 -16.23 -11.41
N THR A 138 13.05 -16.59 -12.70
CA THR A 138 13.03 -18.00 -13.14
C THR A 138 14.19 -18.81 -12.61
N SER A 139 15.31 -18.14 -12.29
CA SER A 139 16.54 -18.71 -11.73
C SER A 139 16.50 -18.88 -10.22
N ASP A 140 15.46 -18.39 -9.53
CA ASP A 140 15.27 -18.76 -8.12
C ASP A 140 14.89 -20.24 -8.08
N GLU A 141 15.86 -21.09 -7.74
CA GLU A 141 15.75 -22.56 -7.79
C GLU A 141 14.70 -23.08 -6.79
N SER A 142 14.33 -22.25 -5.82
CA SER A 142 13.29 -22.56 -4.85
C SER A 142 11.88 -22.50 -5.44
N ALA A 143 11.02 -23.39 -4.96
CA ALA A 143 9.59 -23.24 -5.17
C ALA A 143 9.13 -21.92 -4.54
N PRO A 144 8.29 -21.13 -5.24
CA PRO A 144 7.85 -19.86 -4.70
C PRO A 144 6.93 -20.06 -3.51
N ASP A 145 7.01 -19.13 -2.56
CA ASP A 145 6.03 -19.08 -1.49
C ASP A 145 4.68 -18.64 -2.07
N LEU A 146 4.60 -17.42 -2.60
CA LEU A 146 3.45 -16.97 -3.38
C LEU A 146 3.77 -16.85 -4.87
N ASP A 147 2.78 -17.07 -5.72
CA ASP A 147 2.76 -16.90 -7.18
C ASP A 147 3.93 -17.53 -7.96
N GLU A 148 3.62 -18.25 -9.03
CA GLU A 148 4.65 -18.66 -9.99
C GLU A 148 5.13 -17.47 -10.83
N PHE A 149 6.33 -17.56 -11.41
CA PHE A 149 6.87 -16.51 -12.29
C PHE A 149 5.85 -16.15 -13.40
N ASN A 150 5.54 -14.86 -13.57
CA ASN A 150 4.53 -14.33 -14.50
C ASN A 150 3.08 -14.82 -14.28
N SER A 151 2.77 -15.48 -13.17
CA SER A 151 1.41 -15.85 -12.75
C SER A 151 1.02 -15.02 -11.52
N THR A 152 -0.29 -14.89 -11.22
CA THR A 152 -0.72 -14.27 -9.95
C THR A 152 -1.92 -14.94 -9.23
N PRO A 153 -2.05 -16.27 -9.15
CA PRO A 153 -3.24 -16.90 -8.62
C PRO A 153 -3.41 -16.69 -7.10
N ASP A 154 -2.31 -16.70 -6.34
CA ASP A 154 -2.33 -16.46 -4.89
C ASP A 154 -2.78 -15.02 -4.62
N ASN A 155 -2.19 -14.07 -5.35
CA ASN A 155 -2.59 -12.67 -5.25
C ASN A 155 -4.01 -12.42 -5.75
N ASN A 156 -4.50 -13.14 -6.75
CA ASN A 156 -5.91 -13.03 -7.15
C ASN A 156 -6.84 -13.47 -6.01
N ALA A 157 -6.49 -14.56 -5.30
CA ALA A 157 -7.27 -15.04 -4.17
C ALA A 157 -7.22 -14.07 -2.97
N ILE A 158 -6.04 -13.54 -2.63
CA ILE A 158 -5.88 -12.51 -1.59
C ILE A 158 -6.69 -11.25 -1.96
N ASN A 159 -6.63 -10.80 -3.21
CA ASN A 159 -7.41 -9.66 -3.70
C ASN A 159 -8.93 -9.92 -3.65
N ALA A 160 -9.38 -11.16 -3.84
CA ALA A 160 -10.79 -11.51 -3.69
C ALA A 160 -11.28 -11.34 -2.24
N ARG A 161 -10.37 -11.47 -1.26
CA ARG A 161 -10.63 -11.23 0.18
C ARG A 161 -10.34 -9.80 0.63
N ALA A 162 -10.12 -8.84 -0.28
CA ALA A 162 -9.72 -7.48 0.08
C ALA A 162 -10.70 -6.73 1.01
N ALA A 163 -11.99 -7.04 0.95
CA ALA A 163 -12.98 -6.46 1.86
C ALA A 163 -12.79 -6.95 3.30
N ASP A 164 -12.52 -8.25 3.48
CA ASP A 164 -12.30 -8.87 4.78
C ASP A 164 -10.97 -8.41 5.40
N ILE A 165 -9.90 -8.35 4.59
CA ILE A 165 -8.60 -7.83 5.02
C ILE A 165 -8.73 -6.35 5.46
N ARG A 166 -9.52 -5.55 4.74
CA ARG A 166 -9.81 -4.16 5.15
C ARG A 166 -10.57 -4.13 6.48
N ALA A 167 -11.61 -4.95 6.64
CA ALA A 167 -12.39 -4.99 7.87
C ALA A 167 -11.52 -5.41 9.08
N PHE A 168 -10.66 -6.41 8.89
CA PHE A 168 -9.67 -6.84 9.89
C PHE A 168 -8.73 -5.71 10.31
N PHE A 169 -8.12 -5.02 9.35
CA PHE A 169 -7.22 -3.89 9.65
C PHE A 169 -7.93 -2.75 10.35
N ASN A 170 -9.13 -2.37 9.87
CA ASN A 170 -9.92 -1.29 10.47
C ASN A 170 -10.42 -1.64 11.89
N ALA A 171 -10.43 -2.93 12.25
CA ALA A 171 -10.69 -3.41 13.61
C ALA A 171 -9.44 -3.47 14.51
N GLY A 172 -8.29 -2.97 14.04
CA GLY A 172 -7.01 -2.90 14.75
C GLY A 172 -6.00 -4.01 14.38
N GLY A 173 -6.35 -4.91 13.45
CA GLY A 173 -5.45 -5.98 13.02
C GLY A 173 -4.20 -5.47 12.29
N GLY A 174 -3.06 -6.12 12.52
CA GLY A 174 -1.80 -5.80 11.84
C GLY A 174 -1.65 -6.45 10.46
N LEU A 175 -0.98 -5.81 9.52
CA LEU A 175 -0.63 -6.37 8.22
C LEU A 175 0.88 -6.29 7.99
N ASP A 176 1.51 -7.41 7.68
CA ASP A 176 2.90 -7.47 7.21
C ASP A 176 2.95 -8.12 5.83
N VAL A 177 3.36 -7.36 4.83
CA VAL A 177 3.30 -7.77 3.42
C VAL A 177 4.69 -7.70 2.82
N MET A 178 5.24 -8.87 2.50
CA MET A 178 6.56 -9.01 1.92
C MET A 178 6.56 -8.72 0.41
N SER A 179 7.67 -9.01 -0.25
CA SER A 179 7.91 -8.59 -1.63
C SER A 179 6.99 -9.27 -2.63
N GLY A 180 6.45 -8.51 -3.57
CA GLY A 180 5.71 -9.12 -4.68
C GLY A 180 6.54 -9.61 -5.85
N GLY A 181 7.88 -9.63 -5.73
CA GLY A 181 8.79 -10.16 -6.74
C GLY A 181 8.52 -9.62 -8.16
N ALA A 182 8.61 -10.50 -9.15
CA ALA A 182 8.42 -10.16 -10.56
C ALA A 182 6.98 -9.71 -10.85
N ALA A 183 5.99 -10.28 -10.16
CA ALA A 183 4.59 -9.93 -10.34
C ALA A 183 4.33 -8.46 -9.96
N ALA A 184 4.89 -8.00 -8.83
CA ALA A 184 4.79 -6.60 -8.43
C ALA A 184 5.67 -5.68 -9.29
N ARG A 185 6.84 -6.13 -9.77
CA ARG A 185 7.64 -5.39 -10.77
C ARG A 185 6.86 -5.14 -12.05
N ALA A 186 6.21 -6.17 -12.59
CA ALA A 186 5.42 -6.08 -13.79
C ALA A 186 4.12 -5.28 -13.59
N ASN A 187 3.44 -5.48 -12.44
CA ASN A 187 2.15 -4.87 -12.16
C ASN A 187 1.84 -4.81 -10.65
N SER A 188 2.43 -3.84 -9.95
CA SER A 188 2.20 -3.63 -8.51
C SER A 188 0.72 -3.43 -8.15
N ALA A 189 -0.07 -2.84 -9.05
CA ALA A 189 -1.51 -2.66 -8.84
C ALA A 189 -2.30 -3.97 -8.85
N ARG A 190 -1.77 -5.02 -9.48
CA ARG A 190 -2.32 -6.38 -9.41
C ARG A 190 -1.87 -7.08 -8.15
N TYR A 191 -0.59 -6.99 -7.81
CA TYR A 191 -0.03 -7.65 -6.63
C TYR A 191 -0.61 -7.09 -5.32
N TYR A 192 -0.45 -5.79 -5.09
CA TYR A 192 -0.93 -5.09 -3.89
C TYR A 192 -2.36 -4.54 -4.04
N GLY A 193 -3.20 -5.22 -4.85
CA GLY A 193 -4.54 -4.74 -5.20
C GLY A 193 -5.45 -4.55 -3.98
N PHE A 194 -5.31 -5.38 -2.96
CA PHE A 194 -6.06 -5.33 -1.70
C PHE A 194 -5.71 -4.12 -0.84
N LEU A 195 -4.45 -3.64 -0.90
CA LEU A 195 -4.00 -2.39 -0.28
C LEU A 195 -4.22 -1.16 -1.17
N LYS A 196 -4.49 -1.39 -2.47
CA LYS A 196 -4.51 -0.36 -3.52
C LYS A 196 -3.24 0.50 -3.54
N ILE A 197 -2.10 -0.15 -3.31
CA ILE A 197 -0.77 0.44 -3.55
C ILE A 197 -0.45 0.22 -5.02
N THR A 198 -0.79 1.21 -5.83
CA THR A 198 -0.75 1.11 -7.30
C THR A 198 0.54 1.64 -7.90
N ARG A 199 1.44 2.16 -7.06
CA ARG A 199 2.64 2.87 -7.45
C ARG A 199 3.89 2.19 -6.89
N GLY A 200 4.41 1.25 -7.67
CA GLY A 200 5.65 0.56 -7.36
C GLY A 200 6.12 -0.29 -8.53
N GLY A 201 6.98 -1.27 -8.23
CA GLY A 201 7.50 -2.21 -9.22
C GLY A 201 8.80 -1.80 -9.90
N GLY A 202 9.48 -0.75 -9.41
CA GLY A 202 10.76 -0.33 -10.00
C GLY A 202 11.95 -1.18 -9.51
N THR A 203 12.94 -1.41 -10.37
CA THR A 203 14.23 -2.04 -10.02
C THR A 203 14.99 -1.18 -9.04
N VAL A 204 15.29 -1.66 -7.84
CA VAL A 204 15.91 -0.92 -6.74
C VAL A 204 17.33 -0.38 -7.02
N THR A 205 17.86 0.50 -6.17
CA THR A 205 19.26 0.96 -6.25
C THR A 205 19.90 1.02 -4.88
N THR A 206 20.85 0.14 -4.61
CA THR A 206 21.61 0.12 -3.35
C THR A 206 22.54 1.34 -3.22
N PRO A 207 23.03 1.67 -2.01
CA PRO A 207 22.62 1.14 -0.71
C PRO A 207 21.20 1.59 -0.30
N PHE A 208 20.61 0.88 0.66
CA PHE A 208 19.38 1.29 1.33
C PHE A 208 19.71 2.09 2.59
N LYS A 209 18.75 2.92 2.99
CA LYS A 209 18.87 3.79 4.16
C LYS A 209 17.58 3.83 4.95
N LEU A 210 17.68 3.61 6.25
CA LEU A 210 16.55 3.78 7.17
C LEU A 210 16.15 5.25 7.27
N ARG A 211 14.83 5.46 7.39
CA ARG A 211 14.23 6.77 7.69
C ARG A 211 13.71 6.77 9.11
N SER A 212 13.37 7.96 9.62
CA SER A 212 12.84 8.11 10.98
C SER A 212 11.68 7.14 11.31
N PRO A 213 10.70 6.89 10.41
CA PRO A 213 9.67 5.90 10.68
C PRO A 213 10.19 4.47 10.88
N GLY A 214 11.17 4.02 10.11
CA GLY A 214 11.75 2.68 10.27
C GLY A 214 12.58 2.54 11.55
N ARG A 215 13.34 3.57 11.90
CA ARG A 215 14.05 3.63 13.19
C ARG A 215 13.08 3.61 14.37
N ALA A 216 11.95 4.31 14.26
CA ALA A 216 10.92 4.33 15.31
C ALA A 216 10.22 2.97 15.52
N ILE A 217 10.25 2.10 14.51
CA ILE A 217 9.76 0.71 14.60
C ILE A 217 10.77 -0.17 15.36
N GLY A 218 12.04 0.24 15.40
CA GLY A 218 13.15 -0.51 16.01
C GLY A 218 14.05 -1.19 14.99
N TRP A 219 13.88 -0.94 13.69
CA TRP A 219 14.82 -1.45 12.69
C TRP A 219 16.19 -0.77 12.81
N GLN A 220 17.22 -1.52 12.44
CA GLN A 220 18.63 -1.16 12.56
C GLN A 220 19.32 -1.06 11.19
N ASP A 221 20.32 -0.18 11.10
CA ASP A 221 21.10 0.10 9.89
C ASP A 221 22.57 0.30 10.24
N ALA A 222 23.33 -0.81 10.20
CA ALA A 222 24.76 -0.84 10.52
C ALA A 222 25.62 0.10 9.65
N ARG A 223 25.15 0.47 8.46
CA ARG A 223 25.88 1.35 7.55
C ARG A 223 25.81 2.80 7.99
N GLU A 224 24.69 3.21 8.57
CA GLU A 224 24.54 4.54 9.16
C GLU A 224 25.01 4.58 10.61
N ASN A 225 24.88 3.48 11.37
CA ASN A 225 25.32 3.40 12.76
C ASN A 225 26.18 2.12 12.99
N PRO A 226 27.51 2.22 12.94
CA PRO A 226 28.38 1.07 13.22
C PRO A 226 28.09 0.42 14.58
N GLY A 227 27.98 -0.91 14.60
CA GLY A 227 27.63 -1.70 15.80
C GLY A 227 26.16 -2.16 15.86
N GLU A 228 25.30 -1.60 15.02
CA GLU A 228 23.94 -2.11 14.77
C GLU A 228 23.94 -3.33 13.82
N LEU A 229 22.81 -4.04 13.73
CA LEU A 229 22.54 -5.04 12.69
C LEU A 229 22.16 -4.36 11.37
N ASP A 230 22.64 -4.88 10.24
CA ASP A 230 22.27 -4.35 8.91
C ASP A 230 20.95 -4.96 8.40
N GLN A 231 19.86 -4.69 9.12
CA GLN A 231 18.55 -5.33 8.90
C GLN A 231 17.94 -4.98 7.54
N ILE A 232 18.24 -3.80 7.01
CA ILE A 232 17.65 -3.33 5.75
C ILE A 232 18.52 -3.55 4.51
N ASN A 233 19.82 -3.85 4.66
CA ASN A 233 20.64 -4.26 3.51
C ASN A 233 21.01 -5.74 3.53
N CYS A 234 20.25 -6.54 4.28
CA CYS A 234 20.47 -7.98 4.40
C CYS A 234 20.24 -8.74 3.09
N CYS A 235 19.46 -8.19 2.16
CA CYS A 235 19.09 -8.86 0.91
C CYS A 235 18.98 -7.90 -0.28
N ASN A 236 19.01 -8.50 -1.48
CA ASN A 236 18.71 -7.77 -2.71
C ASN A 236 17.19 -7.62 -2.79
N THR A 237 16.68 -6.44 -2.49
CA THR A 237 15.26 -6.11 -2.68
C THR A 237 14.80 -6.41 -4.10
N HIS A 238 13.57 -6.91 -4.25
CA HIS A 238 12.99 -7.20 -5.56
C HIS A 238 12.18 -6.03 -6.12
N VAL A 239 11.61 -5.19 -5.24
CA VAL A 239 10.67 -4.12 -5.64
C VAL A 239 10.98 -2.82 -4.91
N SER A 240 10.83 -1.70 -5.60
CA SER A 240 10.67 -0.39 -4.97
C SER A 240 9.27 0.17 -5.22
N PHE A 241 8.83 1.00 -4.29
CA PHE A 241 7.62 1.80 -4.37
C PHE A 241 7.95 3.24 -4.75
N GLU A 242 7.01 3.88 -5.43
CA GLU A 242 7.10 5.33 -5.58
C GLU A 242 6.85 5.98 -4.22
N PRO A 243 7.51 7.11 -3.91
CA PRO A 243 7.19 7.87 -2.70
C PRO A 243 5.69 8.16 -2.62
N PRO A 244 5.03 7.82 -1.49
CA PRO A 244 3.62 8.09 -1.32
C PRO A 244 3.36 9.59 -1.33
N ALA A 245 2.09 9.92 -1.56
CA ALA A 245 1.53 11.23 -1.31
C ALA A 245 1.98 11.79 0.06
N PRO A 246 2.41 13.06 0.18
CA PRO A 246 2.69 13.68 1.48
C PRO A 246 1.54 13.55 2.49
N GLU A 247 0.31 13.51 1.98
CA GLU A 247 -0.91 13.42 2.76
C GLU A 247 -1.50 12.00 2.86
N SER A 248 -0.79 10.98 2.37
CA SER A 248 -1.10 9.58 2.65
C SER A 248 -0.70 9.23 4.07
N ALA A 249 -1.41 8.26 4.65
CA ALA A 249 -1.02 7.62 5.89
C ALA A 249 0.29 6.82 5.74
N LEU A 250 0.62 6.35 4.53
CA LEU A 250 1.88 5.64 4.25
C LEU A 250 3.08 6.58 4.44
N LYS A 251 4.06 6.10 5.20
CA LYS A 251 5.35 6.74 5.44
C LYS A 251 6.46 5.87 4.87
N ILE A 252 7.51 6.51 4.37
CA ILE A 252 8.70 5.81 3.90
C ILE A 252 9.53 5.46 5.13
N ALA A 253 9.60 4.18 5.47
CA ALA A 253 10.44 3.68 6.56
C ALA A 253 11.87 3.40 6.11
N GLU A 254 12.02 3.08 4.82
CA GLU A 254 13.30 2.75 4.20
C GLU A 254 13.28 3.25 2.75
N ALA A 255 14.41 3.79 2.29
CA ALA A 255 14.56 4.22 0.90
C ALA A 255 15.87 3.72 0.29
N ASP A 256 15.86 3.57 -1.02
CA ASP A 256 17.04 3.26 -1.83
C ASP A 256 17.86 4.54 -2.13
N SER A 257 19.05 4.39 -2.73
CA SER A 257 19.94 5.50 -3.04
C SER A 257 19.39 6.45 -4.13
N ALA A 258 18.41 5.99 -4.92
CA ALA A 258 17.64 6.80 -5.85
C ALA A 258 16.44 7.52 -5.19
N GLY A 259 16.24 7.35 -3.88
CA GLY A 259 15.18 7.99 -3.10
C GLY A 259 13.80 7.37 -3.27
N ARG A 260 13.70 6.16 -3.81
CA ARG A 260 12.45 5.39 -3.86
C ARG A 260 12.24 4.66 -2.55
N ALA A 261 10.98 4.44 -2.20
CA ALA A 261 10.66 3.71 -0.99
C ALA A 261 10.92 2.21 -1.22
N ILE A 262 11.54 1.54 -0.27
CA ILE A 262 11.66 0.08 -0.24
C ILE A 262 10.66 -0.51 0.74
N THR A 263 10.55 0.12 1.90
CA THR A 263 9.58 -0.27 2.94
C THR A 263 8.68 0.92 3.26
N LEU A 264 7.37 0.69 3.15
CA LEU A 264 6.34 1.65 3.55
C LEU A 264 5.63 1.14 4.80
N VAL A 265 5.27 2.08 5.68
CA VAL A 265 4.56 1.77 6.92
C VAL A 265 3.40 2.71 7.16
N ALA A 266 2.37 2.26 7.85
CA ALA A 266 1.26 3.10 8.29
C ALA A 266 0.73 2.66 9.65
N GLU A 267 0.23 3.63 10.41
CA GLU A 267 -0.62 3.40 11.59
C GLU A 267 -1.88 4.27 11.40
N THR A 268 -3.03 3.63 11.17
CA THR A 268 -4.31 4.33 10.89
C THR A 268 -5.52 3.45 11.22
N ASN A 269 -6.65 4.07 11.55
CA ASN A 269 -7.91 3.35 11.82
C ASN A 269 -8.67 2.96 10.54
N ASP A 270 -8.22 3.44 9.38
CA ASP A 270 -8.89 3.22 8.12
C ASP A 270 -7.90 2.95 6.99
N LEU A 271 -7.86 1.69 6.52
CA LEU A 271 -7.07 1.26 5.37
C LEU A 271 -7.46 2.04 4.10
N ALA A 272 -8.65 2.62 4.01
CA ALA A 272 -8.99 3.47 2.86
C ALA A 272 -8.10 4.73 2.78
N THR A 273 -7.48 5.15 3.90
CA THR A 273 -6.59 6.32 3.96
C THR A 273 -5.17 6.05 3.44
N ILE A 274 -4.77 4.77 3.34
CA ILE A 274 -3.51 4.39 2.67
C ILE A 274 -3.69 4.26 1.16
N GLU A 275 -4.93 4.10 0.69
CA GLU A 275 -5.21 3.89 -0.72
C GLU A 275 -4.69 5.05 -1.56
N GLU A 276 -3.93 4.70 -2.59
CA GLU A 276 -3.53 5.70 -3.54
C GLU A 276 -4.73 6.06 -4.40
N PRO A 277 -5.13 7.35 -4.44
CA PRO A 277 -6.26 7.73 -5.25
C PRO A 277 -5.93 7.41 -6.71
N PRO A 278 -6.86 6.73 -7.43
CA PRO A 278 -6.62 6.33 -8.80
C PRO A 278 -6.34 7.58 -9.62
N THR A 279 -5.14 7.67 -10.18
CA THR A 279 -4.75 8.82 -11.00
C THR A 279 -5.25 8.62 -12.43
N THR A 280 -6.56 8.75 -12.64
CA THR A 280 -7.13 8.63 -13.99
C THR A 280 -6.87 9.90 -14.79
N ALA A 281 -6.85 9.77 -16.13
CA ALA A 281 -6.79 10.93 -17.01
C ALA A 281 -7.98 11.86 -16.71
N GLN A 282 -9.17 11.31 -16.54
CA GLN A 282 -10.38 12.02 -16.16
C GLN A 282 -10.20 12.86 -14.89
N ALA A 283 -9.68 12.25 -13.81
CA ALA A 283 -9.48 12.93 -12.55
C ALA A 283 -8.49 14.11 -12.68
N VAL A 284 -7.45 13.95 -13.50
CA VAL A 284 -6.44 15.00 -13.75
C VAL A 284 -6.95 16.09 -14.68
N PHE A 285 -7.69 15.72 -15.73
CA PHE A 285 -8.16 16.61 -16.77
C PHE A 285 -9.59 17.12 -16.51
N ALA A 286 -10.18 16.89 -15.34
CA ALA A 286 -11.53 17.38 -14.97
C ALA A 286 -11.70 18.92 -15.06
N GLY A 287 -10.60 19.68 -15.07
CA GLY A 287 -10.61 21.14 -15.31
C GLY A 287 -10.31 21.56 -16.75
N ALA A 288 -10.08 20.60 -17.66
CA ALA A 288 -9.82 20.87 -19.06
C ALA A 288 -11.14 21.14 -19.81
N PRO A 289 -11.19 22.14 -20.71
CA PRO A 289 -12.42 22.53 -21.38
C PRO A 289 -13.13 21.38 -22.10
N GLY A 290 -14.41 21.22 -21.74
CA GLY A 290 -15.38 20.26 -22.27
C GLY A 290 -15.30 18.84 -21.69
N VAL A 291 -14.46 18.58 -20.68
CA VAL A 291 -14.54 17.31 -19.96
C VAL A 291 -15.86 17.32 -19.20
N SER A 292 -16.85 16.56 -19.68
CA SER A 292 -18.08 16.37 -18.91
C SER A 292 -17.70 15.69 -17.60
N PRO A 293 -18.24 16.13 -16.45
CA PRO A 293 -18.14 15.34 -15.22
C PRO A 293 -18.86 14.02 -15.46
N VAL A 294 -18.11 12.94 -15.70
CA VAL A 294 -18.68 11.62 -15.95
C VAL A 294 -18.97 10.98 -14.58
N GLY A 295 -20.20 10.51 -14.40
CA GLY A 295 -20.59 9.65 -13.28
C GLY A 295 -19.71 8.39 -13.24
N GLY A 296 -19.24 8.03 -12.05
CA GLY A 296 -18.18 7.03 -11.87
C GLY A 296 -18.52 5.66 -12.47
N GLY A 297 -17.67 5.16 -13.37
CA GLY A 297 -17.78 3.77 -13.85
C GLY A 297 -17.07 3.51 -15.17
N ALA A 298 -15.73 3.38 -15.16
CA ALA A 298 -14.97 2.56 -16.12
C ALA A 298 -13.45 2.67 -15.85
N ARG A 299 -12.82 1.55 -15.46
CA ARG A 299 -11.36 1.37 -15.41
C ARG A 299 -10.89 0.89 -16.79
N GLY A 300 -10.32 1.79 -17.58
CA GLY A 300 -9.63 1.47 -18.83
C GLY A 300 -8.61 2.56 -19.15
N THR A 301 -7.67 2.29 -20.05
CA THR A 301 -6.63 3.21 -20.53
C THR A 301 -7.28 4.37 -21.27
N ALA A 302 -7.86 5.30 -20.50
CA ALA A 302 -8.93 6.13 -21.00
C ALA A 302 -8.40 7.33 -21.79
N THR A 303 -8.59 7.27 -23.11
CA THR A 303 -8.52 8.43 -23.98
C THR A 303 -9.82 9.21 -23.79
N THR A 304 -9.93 10.03 -22.75
CA THR A 304 -11.18 10.75 -22.48
C THR A 304 -11.26 12.08 -23.19
N GLY A 305 -11.91 12.06 -24.34
CA GLY A 305 -12.54 13.21 -24.96
C GLY A 305 -13.76 12.71 -25.72
N THR A 306 -14.89 13.42 -25.60
CA THR A 306 -15.98 13.21 -26.55
C THR A 306 -15.45 13.45 -27.97
N THR A 307 -15.83 12.59 -28.93
CA THR A 307 -15.43 12.76 -30.34
C THR A 307 -16.03 14.01 -30.96
N LYS A 308 -17.13 14.52 -30.39
CA LYS A 308 -17.74 15.79 -30.79
C LYS A 308 -16.79 16.95 -30.50
N ALA A 309 -16.41 17.63 -31.57
CA ALA A 309 -15.54 18.79 -31.48
C ALA A 309 -16.22 19.91 -30.69
N VAL A 310 -15.48 20.55 -29.77
CA VAL A 310 -15.99 21.67 -28.99
C VAL A 310 -15.70 22.97 -29.71
N CYS A 311 -16.75 23.77 -29.87
CA CYS A 311 -16.69 25.16 -30.31
C CYS A 311 -15.95 25.99 -29.26
N VAL A 312 -14.92 26.73 -29.67
CA VAL A 312 -14.22 27.67 -28.79
C VAL A 312 -14.22 29.07 -29.40
N PRO A 313 -14.81 30.07 -28.72
CA PRO A 313 -14.98 31.42 -29.27
C PRO A 313 -13.68 32.23 -29.28
N ARG A 314 -12.61 31.75 -28.65
CA ARG A 314 -11.36 32.49 -28.46
C ARG A 314 -10.19 31.80 -29.18
N LYS A 315 -9.26 32.60 -29.72
CA LYS A 315 -7.96 32.17 -30.29
C LYS A 315 -7.04 31.48 -29.26
N ALA A 316 -7.42 31.46 -27.98
CA ALA A 316 -6.66 30.86 -26.92
C ALA A 316 -7.55 30.08 -25.93
N LEU A 317 -7.08 28.89 -25.57
CA LEU A 317 -7.65 28.02 -24.55
C LEU A 317 -6.88 28.19 -23.24
N LYS A 318 -7.59 28.45 -22.14
CA LYS A 318 -7.00 28.40 -20.79
C LYS A 318 -7.25 27.01 -20.22
N VAL A 319 -6.18 26.27 -19.94
CA VAL A 319 -6.28 24.92 -19.37
C VAL A 319 -5.68 24.90 -17.97
N SER A 320 -6.43 24.39 -17.01
CA SER A 320 -5.93 24.03 -15.70
C SER A 320 -6.21 22.56 -15.43
N LEU A 321 -5.20 21.84 -14.96
CA LEU A 321 -5.33 20.46 -14.51
C LEU A 321 -5.77 20.45 -13.05
N ARG A 322 -6.67 19.52 -12.70
CA ARG A 322 -6.90 19.13 -11.32
C ARG A 322 -5.76 18.19 -10.93
N ARG A 323 -5.27 18.34 -9.71
CA ARG A 323 -4.26 17.47 -9.14
C ARG A 323 -4.96 16.63 -8.08
N PRO A 324 -5.19 15.33 -8.35
CA PRO A 324 -5.71 14.43 -7.33
C PRO A 324 -4.82 14.48 -6.09
N ARG A 325 -5.43 14.20 -4.93
CA ARG A 325 -4.71 14.05 -3.66
C ARG A 325 -3.53 13.09 -3.90
N GLY A 326 -2.33 13.45 -3.48
CA GLY A 326 -1.19 12.58 -3.52
C GLY A 326 -0.50 12.41 -4.86
N VAL A 327 -0.93 13.16 -5.88
CA VAL A 327 -0.29 13.13 -7.19
C VAL A 327 0.58 14.36 -7.34
N ARG A 328 1.87 14.18 -7.63
CA ARG A 328 2.75 15.28 -8.04
C ARG A 328 2.97 15.20 -9.55
N PHE A 329 2.95 16.34 -10.24
CA PHE A 329 3.25 16.40 -11.67
C PHE A 329 4.73 16.73 -11.86
N ALA A 330 5.45 15.94 -12.65
CA ALA A 330 6.82 16.23 -13.07
C ALA A 330 6.85 17.19 -14.26
N LYS A 331 5.98 16.96 -15.25
CA LYS A 331 5.89 17.81 -16.45
C LYS A 331 4.55 17.67 -17.15
N LEU A 332 4.13 18.72 -17.85
CA LEU A 332 3.04 18.73 -18.80
C LEU A 332 3.58 19.09 -20.19
N VAL A 333 3.35 18.23 -21.17
CA VAL A 333 3.69 18.49 -22.57
C VAL A 333 2.40 18.67 -23.38
N ILE A 334 2.32 19.77 -24.12
CA ILE A 334 1.14 20.16 -24.89
C ILE A 334 1.49 20.14 -26.38
N TYR A 335 0.66 19.44 -27.15
CA TYR A 335 0.74 19.34 -28.59
C TYR A 335 -0.54 19.92 -29.21
N VAL A 336 -0.38 20.66 -30.32
CA VAL A 336 -1.50 21.15 -31.14
C VAL A 336 -1.21 20.75 -32.57
N ASN A 337 -2.14 20.00 -33.18
CA ASN A 337 -2.01 19.44 -34.54
C ASN A 337 -0.71 18.63 -34.69
N GLY A 338 -0.44 17.74 -33.74
CA GLY A 338 0.76 16.89 -33.72
C GLY A 338 2.06 17.59 -33.29
N ARG A 339 2.13 18.92 -33.38
CA ARG A 339 3.35 19.69 -33.05
C ARG A 339 3.40 20.05 -31.56
N LYS A 340 4.55 19.82 -30.93
CA LYS A 340 4.81 20.24 -29.53
C LYS A 340 4.76 21.77 -29.46
N LYS A 341 3.85 22.32 -28.66
CA LYS A 341 3.67 23.77 -28.48
C LYS A 341 4.23 24.28 -27.17
N ARG A 342 4.18 23.47 -26.11
CA ARG A 342 4.66 23.89 -24.80
C ARG A 342 5.06 22.69 -23.95
N THR A 343 6.08 22.90 -23.13
CA THR A 343 6.43 22.04 -22.00
C THR A 343 6.35 22.90 -20.74
N VAL A 344 5.71 22.39 -19.69
CA VAL A 344 5.57 23.08 -18.40
C VAL A 344 6.13 22.15 -17.33
N SER A 345 7.09 22.63 -16.54
CA SER A 345 7.68 21.84 -15.45
C SER A 345 6.71 21.70 -14.29
N GLY A 346 6.91 20.67 -13.46
CA GLY A 346 6.14 20.43 -12.24
C GLY A 346 6.15 21.63 -11.29
N LYS A 347 7.31 22.28 -11.12
CA LYS A 347 7.47 23.49 -10.31
C LYS A 347 6.53 24.61 -10.78
N THR A 348 6.42 24.83 -12.09
CA THR A 348 5.53 25.84 -12.67
C THR A 348 4.05 25.44 -12.58
N LEU A 349 3.72 24.15 -12.70
CA LEU A 349 2.35 23.67 -12.51
C LEU A 349 1.86 23.91 -11.07
N GLY A 350 2.77 23.87 -10.10
CA GLY A 350 2.53 24.20 -8.70
C GLY A 350 2.00 23.02 -7.89
N THR A 351 1.93 23.23 -6.57
CA THR A 351 1.57 22.20 -5.58
C THR A 351 0.17 22.39 -4.98
N LYS A 352 -0.74 23.08 -5.69
CA LYS A 352 -2.13 23.27 -5.26
C LYS A 352 -3.05 22.20 -5.86
N ALA A 353 -4.26 22.06 -5.33
CA ALA A 353 -5.27 21.12 -5.86
C ALA A 353 -5.62 21.38 -7.34
N ARG A 354 -5.44 22.62 -7.82
CA ARG A 354 -5.45 22.97 -9.25
C ARG A 354 -4.11 23.56 -9.65
N THR A 355 -3.65 23.16 -10.83
CA THR A 355 -2.44 23.71 -11.42
C THR A 355 -2.64 25.15 -11.89
N ARG A 356 -1.54 25.91 -11.97
CA ARG A 356 -1.56 27.21 -12.63
C ARG A 356 -2.03 27.04 -14.07
N ALA A 357 -2.96 27.89 -14.47
CA ALA A 357 -3.58 27.76 -15.77
C ALA A 357 -2.58 28.10 -16.90
N VAL A 358 -2.55 27.25 -17.92
CA VAL A 358 -1.71 27.38 -19.10
C VAL A 358 -2.56 27.88 -20.26
N ARG A 359 -2.18 29.01 -20.86
CA ARG A 359 -2.80 29.50 -22.10
C ARG A 359 -2.19 28.78 -23.31
N ILE A 360 -3.04 28.28 -24.19
CA ILE A 360 -2.68 27.53 -25.40
C ILE A 360 -3.32 28.26 -26.59
N ARG A 361 -2.53 28.68 -27.58
CA ARG A 361 -3.07 29.27 -28.81
C ARG A 361 -3.62 28.18 -29.72
N LEU A 362 -4.85 28.37 -30.19
CA LEU A 362 -5.53 27.50 -31.16
C LEU A 362 -5.66 28.24 -32.50
N SER A 363 -5.88 27.49 -33.58
CA SER A 363 -6.12 28.12 -34.89
C SER A 363 -7.47 28.85 -34.89
N PRO A 364 -7.53 30.12 -35.34
CA PRO A 364 -8.78 30.86 -35.45
C PRO A 364 -9.67 30.39 -36.59
N THR A 365 -9.11 29.74 -37.61
CA THR A 365 -9.80 29.40 -38.87
C THR A 365 -9.85 27.91 -39.16
N ARG A 366 -9.11 27.09 -38.41
CA ARG A 366 -9.02 25.65 -38.65
C ARG A 366 -9.27 24.85 -37.39
N THR A 367 -9.78 23.64 -37.56
CA THR A 367 -9.87 22.65 -36.49
C THR A 367 -8.50 22.41 -35.85
N SER A 368 -8.46 22.38 -34.52
CA SER A 368 -7.25 22.17 -33.72
C SER A 368 -7.36 20.88 -32.90
N LYS A 369 -6.45 19.92 -33.13
CA LYS A 369 -6.30 18.68 -32.36
C LYS A 369 -5.33 18.93 -31.20
N LEU A 370 -5.85 19.06 -29.99
CA LEU A 370 -5.08 19.18 -28.76
C LEU A 370 -4.72 17.79 -28.23
N ARG A 371 -3.45 17.60 -27.86
CA ARG A 371 -3.00 16.46 -27.04
C ARG A 371 -2.17 16.98 -25.88
N MET A 372 -2.55 16.62 -24.66
CA MET A 372 -1.78 16.93 -23.46
C MET A 372 -1.27 15.63 -22.85
N VAL A 373 0.00 15.63 -22.46
CA VAL A 373 0.63 14.50 -21.77
C VAL A 373 1.16 15.02 -20.45
N VAL A 374 0.58 14.58 -19.35
CA VAL A 374 1.06 14.84 -18.00
C VAL A 374 1.93 13.66 -17.59
N THR A 375 3.18 13.93 -17.26
CA THR A 375 4.03 12.96 -16.56
C THR A 375 4.00 13.32 -15.08
N THR A 376 3.62 12.36 -14.25
CA THR A 376 3.67 12.46 -12.79
C THR A 376 5.11 12.40 -12.29
N SER A 377 5.38 12.75 -11.03
CA SER A 377 6.70 12.60 -10.40
C SER A 377 7.23 11.18 -10.46
N SER A 378 6.33 10.21 -10.57
CA SER A 378 6.67 8.82 -10.71
C SER A 378 6.91 8.31 -12.13
N GLY A 379 6.79 9.19 -13.13
CA GLY A 379 7.00 8.78 -14.52
C GLY A 379 5.73 8.28 -15.22
N ARG A 380 4.63 7.99 -14.50
CA ARG A 380 3.35 7.65 -15.12
C ARG A 380 2.88 8.78 -16.04
N LYS A 381 2.53 8.41 -17.28
CA LYS A 381 2.05 9.33 -18.32
C LYS A 381 0.53 9.24 -18.45
N LEU A 382 -0.14 10.38 -18.35
CA LEU A 382 -1.58 10.53 -18.53
C LEU A 382 -1.82 11.38 -19.77
N THR A 383 -2.58 10.85 -20.71
CA THR A 383 -2.83 11.52 -21.98
C THR A 383 -4.27 11.99 -22.08
N TYR A 384 -4.44 13.23 -22.51
CA TYR A 384 -5.71 13.82 -22.90
C TYR A 384 -5.67 14.20 -24.37
N ARG A 385 -6.75 13.89 -25.10
CA ARG A 385 -6.89 14.26 -26.52
C ARG A 385 -8.23 14.94 -26.73
N ARG A 386 -8.24 16.01 -27.53
CA ARG A 386 -9.48 16.69 -27.90
C ARG A 386 -9.37 17.42 -29.22
N THR A 387 -10.48 17.49 -29.93
CA THR A 387 -10.64 18.30 -31.13
C THR A 387 -11.46 19.55 -30.80
N TYR A 388 -10.93 20.71 -31.18
CA TYR A 388 -11.58 22.01 -31.07
C TYR A 388 -11.85 22.58 -32.45
N LYS A 389 -13.05 23.11 -32.66
CA LYS A 389 -13.41 23.85 -33.89
C LYS A 389 -13.54 25.34 -33.56
N PRO A 390 -13.16 26.24 -34.48
CA PRO A 390 -13.56 27.63 -34.38
C PRO A 390 -15.08 27.72 -34.27
N CYS A 391 -15.58 28.61 -33.44
CA CYS A 391 -17.01 28.90 -33.44
C CYS A 391 -17.38 29.63 -34.72
N SER A 392 -18.48 29.20 -35.36
CA SER A 392 -19.11 30.02 -36.38
C SER A 392 -19.51 31.33 -35.72
N THR A 393 -19.09 32.45 -36.30
CA THR A 393 -19.68 33.74 -35.96
C THR A 393 -21.16 33.60 -36.29
N ARG A 394 -22.05 33.71 -35.29
CA ARG A 394 -23.48 33.93 -35.54
C ARG A 394 -23.53 35.17 -36.44
N ARG A 395 -23.89 34.97 -37.70
CA ARG A 395 -24.13 36.07 -38.63
C ARG A 395 -25.40 36.78 -38.22
#